data_AF-A0A821EKH3-F1
#
_entry.id   AF-A0A821EKH3-F1
#
_cell.length_a   1.000
_cell.length_b   1.000
_cell.length_c   1.000
_cell.angle_alpha   90.00
_cell.angle_beta   90.00
_cell.angle_gamma   90.00
#
_symmetry.space_group_name_H-M   'P 1'
#
loop_
_entity.id
_entity.type
_entity.pdbx_description
1 polymer ?
#
loop_
_entity_poly.entity_id
_entity_poly.type
_entity_poly.pdbx_seq_one_letter_code
_entity_poly.pdbx_strand_id
1 'polypeptide(L)'
;MKKKVSKNYYHLPGYTGKIPQESYMFGLTRSEMSRRIFHNSYIHTRPDTLFSPTIDSIDDQTFDIRANSSITDQIYMSDIITSGYTGHIPTIQEKFGKNMKNLFLKSIIDFENDQTEKRYYKLDFKLQKLLDDNSITKQDLPTDSMLHYTCEHMPLKSISKQAEFYRQNEKDWNQSVYKMRNNNSEKRFISGYQGHCPRLFDLFVQMLYENIIIYWRQGYNVLFHAHEHNFACLFDIDGVITKGPNFISVAKPAIHKLIELKVPIVFLSNTCAIETEKAKQLSAMLGITINPEQVVLAQTPMRTLTQYHDKHVLISGQGPTEEIGRMLGFKSITTVEKVCEAFPELDMVNHMNRAKFSEMIKTQSLVRDTNFRPIDAIVLLGEPISWESSLQVITDLLLTDGNPAVVPVETTIDQTHIPVIACNRDLVFKAAADLPRFGHGAFLTCLEALYKNLSGRELVYKAFVGKPFEISFQYGEIMANKYALANEQPEIDKIYFIGDNPDVDIVGSNMYNCLLQQDVNTRTSISGYDILTDPKYLTATSCESILVCTGVYDPNKQTAEEKQHWKIPSTTQHDVLDAVKYILKKEGISWNS
;
A
#
# COMPACT_ATOMS: atom_id res chain seq x y z
N MET A 1 38.40 -36.90 -32.05
CA MET A 1 37.84 -35.67 -32.68
C MET A 1 38.78 -34.51 -32.39
N LYS A 2 39.08 -33.61 -33.36
CA LYS A 2 39.80 -32.36 -33.05
C LYS A 2 38.80 -31.38 -32.40
N LYS A 3 39.08 -30.91 -31.17
CA LYS A 3 38.31 -29.82 -30.55
C LYS A 3 38.42 -28.58 -31.45
N LYS A 4 37.28 -28.01 -31.89
CA LYS A 4 37.27 -26.64 -32.40
C LYS A 4 37.36 -25.70 -31.20
N VAL A 5 38.41 -24.87 -31.15
CA VAL A 5 38.47 -23.73 -30.24
C VAL A 5 37.76 -22.56 -30.93
N SER A 6 36.84 -21.90 -30.24
CA SER A 6 36.17 -20.71 -30.76
C SER A 6 37.16 -19.54 -30.84
N LYS A 7 37.01 -18.64 -31.83
CA LYS A 7 37.75 -17.37 -31.86
C LYS A 7 37.22 -16.34 -30.85
N ASN A 8 36.12 -16.63 -30.17
CA ASN A 8 35.52 -15.74 -29.19
C ASN A 8 36.24 -15.85 -27.84
N TYR A 9 36.38 -14.70 -27.18
CA TYR A 9 37.03 -14.59 -25.87
C TYR A 9 35.98 -14.31 -24.79
N TYR A 10 36.24 -14.82 -23.60
CA TYR A 10 35.45 -14.56 -22.40
C TYR A 10 36.07 -13.39 -21.62
N HIS A 11 35.25 -12.41 -21.22
CA HIS A 11 35.69 -11.25 -20.45
C HIS A 11 35.36 -11.44 -18.96
N LEU A 12 36.37 -11.31 -18.09
CA LEU A 12 36.20 -11.35 -16.64
C LEU A 12 36.51 -9.96 -16.05
N PRO A 13 35.56 -9.30 -15.35
CA PRO A 13 35.79 -7.99 -14.74
C PRO A 13 37.01 -8.02 -13.80
N GLY A 14 37.89 -7.03 -13.93
CA GLY A 14 39.15 -6.95 -13.17
C GLY A 14 40.32 -7.75 -13.75
N TYR A 15 40.13 -8.54 -14.81
CA TYR A 15 41.20 -9.25 -15.50
C TYR A 15 41.42 -8.70 -16.92
N THR A 16 42.64 -8.27 -17.21
CA THR A 16 43.01 -7.58 -18.47
C THR A 16 43.46 -8.52 -19.60
N GLY A 17 43.60 -9.82 -19.33
CA GLY A 17 44.05 -10.83 -20.30
C GLY A 17 42.91 -11.47 -21.12
N LYS A 18 43.23 -11.95 -22.33
CA LYS A 18 42.28 -12.61 -23.24
C LYS A 18 42.07 -14.09 -22.90
N ILE A 19 40.90 -14.45 -22.36
CA ILE A 19 40.55 -15.84 -22.01
C ILE A 19 39.84 -16.53 -23.19
N PRO A 20 40.34 -17.63 -23.76
CA PRO A 20 39.72 -18.31 -24.90
C PRO A 20 38.49 -19.14 -24.49
N GLN A 21 37.44 -19.12 -25.31
CA GLN A 21 36.21 -19.88 -25.06
C GLN A 21 36.30 -21.31 -25.65
N GLU A 22 36.33 -22.34 -24.80
CA GLU A 22 36.09 -23.72 -25.27
C GLU A 22 34.59 -23.92 -25.53
N SER A 23 34.24 -24.27 -26.78
CA SER A 23 32.87 -24.63 -27.12
C SER A 23 32.54 -26.06 -26.65
N TYR A 24 31.38 -26.20 -25.99
CA TYR A 24 30.74 -27.42 -25.48
C TYR A 24 31.26 -27.96 -24.12
N MET A 25 30.77 -27.37 -23.02
CA MET A 25 30.44 -28.09 -21.77
C MET A 25 29.18 -27.46 -21.13
N PHE A 26 28.20 -28.27 -20.75
CA PHE A 26 26.99 -27.83 -20.04
C PHE A 26 27.14 -28.03 -18.52
N GLY A 27 26.48 -27.19 -17.72
CA GLY A 27 26.25 -27.46 -16.28
C GLY A 27 27.24 -26.90 -15.25
N LEU A 28 28.05 -25.89 -15.58
CA LEU A 28 28.95 -25.23 -14.61
C LEU A 28 28.60 -23.76 -14.38
N THR A 29 28.70 -23.31 -13.12
CA THR A 29 28.46 -21.91 -12.74
C THR A 29 29.63 -21.00 -13.11
N ARG A 30 29.37 -19.69 -13.22
CA ARG A 30 30.34 -18.68 -13.65
C ARG A 30 31.56 -18.57 -12.72
N SER A 31 31.34 -18.70 -11.41
CA SER A 31 32.38 -18.71 -10.37
C SER A 31 33.26 -19.96 -10.44
N GLU A 32 32.64 -21.15 -10.60
CA GLU A 32 33.35 -22.42 -10.76
C GLU A 32 34.21 -22.45 -12.03
N MET A 33 33.68 -21.90 -13.14
CA MET A 33 34.42 -21.72 -14.39
C MET A 33 35.63 -20.80 -14.20
N SER A 34 35.45 -19.65 -13.55
CA SER A 34 36.53 -18.68 -13.30
C SER A 34 37.63 -19.28 -12.43
N ARG A 35 37.27 -19.99 -11.35
CA ARG A 35 38.19 -20.72 -10.47
C ARG A 35 39.01 -21.75 -11.25
N ARG A 36 38.37 -22.54 -12.12
CA ARG A 36 39.08 -23.53 -12.97
C ARG A 36 40.02 -22.90 -13.98
N ILE A 37 39.65 -21.75 -14.56
CA ILE A 37 40.51 -21.00 -15.48
C ILE A 37 41.79 -20.53 -14.76
N PHE A 38 41.69 -19.93 -13.57
CA PHE A 38 42.86 -19.45 -12.83
C PHE A 38 43.76 -20.56 -12.28
N HIS A 39 43.21 -21.74 -11.95
CA HIS A 39 44.01 -22.89 -11.51
C HIS A 39 44.64 -23.71 -12.65
N ASN A 40 44.27 -23.49 -13.91
CA ASN A 40 44.80 -24.28 -15.02
C ASN A 40 46.15 -23.73 -15.49
N SER A 41 47.23 -24.41 -15.12
CA SER A 41 48.63 -24.00 -15.36
C SER A 41 48.98 -23.75 -16.84
N TYR A 42 48.24 -24.35 -17.78
CA TYR A 42 48.37 -24.08 -19.23
C TYR A 42 48.04 -22.65 -19.67
N ILE A 43 47.30 -21.87 -18.86
CA ILE A 43 46.93 -20.49 -19.19
C ILE A 43 48.05 -19.52 -18.79
N HIS A 44 48.70 -19.75 -17.65
CA HIS A 44 49.85 -18.96 -17.16
C HIS A 44 51.10 -19.07 -18.04
N THR A 45 51.21 -20.10 -18.88
CA THR A 45 52.33 -20.30 -19.80
C THR A 45 52.18 -19.62 -21.16
N ARG A 46 51.14 -18.79 -21.37
CA ARG A 46 51.01 -18.01 -22.62
C ARG A 46 51.72 -16.66 -22.49
N PRO A 47 52.55 -16.26 -23.48
CA PRO A 47 53.44 -15.10 -23.36
C PRO A 47 52.74 -13.73 -23.35
N ASP A 48 51.42 -13.68 -23.58
CA ASP A 48 50.67 -12.44 -23.80
C ASP A 48 50.07 -11.81 -22.53
N THR A 49 50.26 -12.42 -21.34
CA THR A 49 49.83 -11.81 -20.06
C THR A 49 50.90 -10.89 -19.50
N LEU A 50 50.86 -9.63 -19.94
CA LEU A 50 51.54 -8.52 -19.28
C LEU A 50 50.92 -8.26 -17.90
N PHE A 51 51.79 -8.06 -16.91
CA PHE A 51 51.54 -7.77 -15.48
C PHE A 51 51.18 -8.95 -14.56
N SER A 52 52.09 -9.21 -13.63
CA SER A 52 51.87 -9.95 -12.38
C SER A 52 51.15 -9.04 -11.37
N PRO A 53 50.33 -9.58 -10.44
CA PRO A 53 49.61 -8.76 -9.47
C PRO A 53 50.57 -8.20 -8.40
N THR A 54 50.80 -6.89 -8.40
CA THR A 54 51.36 -6.18 -7.25
C THR A 54 50.34 -6.18 -6.11
N ILE A 55 50.75 -6.69 -4.95
CA ILE A 55 50.01 -6.57 -3.69
C ILE A 55 50.50 -5.27 -3.04
N ASP A 56 49.81 -4.17 -3.29
CA ASP A 56 50.11 -2.92 -2.59
C ASP A 56 49.54 -3.00 -1.16
N SER A 57 50.43 -2.84 -0.19
CA SER A 57 50.13 -2.86 1.24
C SER A 57 49.23 -1.68 1.64
N ILE A 58 48.19 -1.97 2.43
CA ILE A 58 47.30 -0.95 2.97
C ILE A 58 48.04 -0.13 4.03
N ASP A 59 48.04 1.19 3.87
CA ASP A 59 48.61 2.14 4.83
C ASP A 59 47.49 2.64 5.75
N ASP A 60 47.34 2.02 6.92
CA ASP A 60 46.14 2.12 7.79
C ASP A 60 45.91 3.50 8.46
N GLN A 61 46.79 4.49 8.24
CA GLN A 61 46.88 5.68 9.10
C GLN A 61 46.04 6.90 8.67
N THR A 62 45.05 6.77 7.77
CA THR A 62 44.17 7.90 7.37
C THR A 62 42.67 7.68 7.54
N PHE A 63 42.24 6.59 8.19
CA PHE A 63 40.84 6.37 8.59
C PHE A 63 40.67 6.26 10.12
N ASP A 64 41.30 7.17 10.87
CA ASP A 64 41.09 7.31 12.32
C ASP A 64 39.76 8.04 12.61
N ILE A 65 38.65 7.41 12.20
CA ILE A 65 37.30 7.80 12.64
C ILE A 65 37.15 7.29 14.07
N ARG A 66 37.23 8.21 15.04
CA ARG A 66 37.01 7.90 16.46
C ARG A 66 35.69 7.19 16.65
N ALA A 67 35.77 5.89 16.94
CA ALA A 67 34.63 5.07 17.26
C ALA A 67 33.90 5.61 18.50
N ASN A 68 32.64 6.01 18.31
CA ASN A 68 31.65 6.00 19.40
C ASN A 68 30.71 4.82 19.16
N SER A 69 31.29 3.63 19.34
CA SER A 69 30.66 2.32 19.15
C SER A 69 29.45 2.17 20.07
N SER A 70 28.25 2.26 19.50
CA SER A 70 27.02 1.66 20.05
C SER A 70 25.78 1.78 19.16
N ILE A 71 25.90 2.25 17.91
CA ILE A 71 24.74 2.40 16.98
C ILE A 71 25.16 1.82 15.63
N THR A 72 25.81 0.63 15.63
CA THR A 72 26.27 -0.04 14.39
C THR A 72 26.14 -1.57 14.46
N ASP A 73 25.51 -2.16 13.45
CA ASP A 73 25.31 -3.59 13.23
C ASP A 73 26.61 -4.22 12.79
N GLN A 74 26.92 -5.38 13.39
CA GLN A 74 28.17 -6.11 13.12
C GLN A 74 28.24 -6.68 11.70
N ILE A 75 27.14 -6.64 10.93
CA ILE A 75 27.06 -7.09 9.54
C ILE A 75 28.11 -6.38 8.67
N TYR A 76 28.35 -5.09 8.90
CA TYR A 76 29.22 -4.24 8.07
C TYR A 76 30.71 -4.23 8.50
N MET A 77 31.06 -4.93 9.59
CA MET A 77 32.45 -5.05 10.07
C MET A 77 33.11 -6.37 9.68
N SER A 78 32.44 -7.23 8.91
CA SER A 78 33.06 -8.43 8.36
C SER A 78 33.77 -8.12 7.04
N ASP A 79 34.95 -8.69 6.81
CA ASP A 79 35.74 -8.55 5.56
C ASP A 79 35.13 -9.31 4.36
N ILE A 80 33.81 -9.50 4.36
CA ILE A 80 33.05 -10.31 3.41
C ILE A 80 31.92 -9.48 2.79
N ILE A 81 32.27 -8.35 2.16
CA ILE A 81 31.47 -7.86 1.05
C ILE A 81 31.83 -8.73 -0.16
N THR A 82 31.04 -9.79 -0.36
CA THR A 82 31.16 -10.70 -1.49
C THR A 82 31.17 -9.93 -2.82
N SER A 83 32.03 -10.34 -3.76
CA SER A 83 32.21 -9.71 -5.08
C SER A 83 31.05 -10.02 -6.07
N GLY A 84 29.81 -9.93 -5.57
CA GLY A 84 28.57 -10.22 -6.30
C GLY A 84 27.36 -9.43 -5.81
N TYR A 85 27.50 -8.48 -4.88
CA TYR A 85 26.42 -7.56 -4.52
C TYR A 85 26.19 -6.55 -5.66
N THR A 86 25.14 -6.76 -6.45
CA THR A 86 24.75 -5.88 -7.57
C THR A 86 23.94 -4.69 -7.06
N GLY A 87 24.50 -3.95 -6.08
CA GLY A 87 23.73 -3.17 -5.11
C GLY A 87 23.91 -1.64 -5.07
N HIS A 88 22.78 -0.89 -4.99
CA HIS A 88 22.64 0.57 -5.02
C HIS A 88 23.04 1.07 -3.66
N ILE A 89 24.31 1.38 -3.58
CA ILE A 89 24.83 2.12 -2.47
C ILE A 89 24.56 3.59 -2.80
N PRO A 90 23.68 4.28 -2.04
CA PRO A 90 23.22 5.62 -2.38
C PRO A 90 24.38 6.57 -2.59
N THR A 91 24.23 7.53 -3.50
CA THR A 91 25.25 8.54 -3.87
C THR A 91 26.54 7.97 -4.50
N ILE A 92 26.60 6.69 -4.87
CA ILE A 92 27.79 6.14 -5.54
C ILE A 92 28.03 6.77 -6.92
N GLN A 93 29.22 7.35 -7.07
CA GLN A 93 29.73 7.89 -8.32
C GLN A 93 30.93 7.05 -8.75
N GLU A 94 30.86 6.44 -9.94
CA GLU A 94 31.96 5.64 -10.48
C GLU A 94 33.23 6.48 -10.65
N LYS A 95 34.28 6.16 -9.89
CA LYS A 95 35.59 6.82 -9.98
C LYS A 95 36.63 5.80 -10.43
N PHE A 96 37.04 5.94 -11.69
CA PHE A 96 37.94 5.03 -12.37
C PHE A 96 39.25 4.80 -11.58
N GLY A 97 39.67 3.54 -11.48
CA GLY A 97 40.93 3.16 -10.83
C GLY A 97 40.93 3.12 -9.28
N LYS A 98 39.79 3.30 -8.60
CA LYS A 98 39.70 3.13 -7.13
C LYS A 98 39.15 1.77 -6.72
N ASN A 99 39.62 1.26 -5.58
CA ASN A 99 39.11 0.02 -4.98
C ASN A 99 37.62 0.18 -4.62
N MET A 100 36.77 -0.72 -5.13
CA MET A 100 35.32 -0.71 -4.91
C MET A 100 34.94 -0.69 -3.43
N LYS A 101 35.67 -1.38 -2.54
CA LYS A 101 35.41 -1.37 -1.08
C LYS A 101 35.42 0.05 -0.52
N ASN A 102 36.41 0.85 -0.92
CA ASN A 102 36.59 2.22 -0.45
C ASN A 102 35.60 3.19 -1.12
N LEU A 103 35.16 2.90 -2.34
CA LEU A 103 34.13 3.68 -3.03
C LEU A 103 32.76 3.50 -2.35
N PHE A 104 32.38 2.25 -2.04
CA PHE A 104 31.15 1.92 -1.32
C PHE A 104 31.09 2.56 0.06
N LEU A 105 32.15 2.39 0.88
CA LEU A 105 32.22 2.99 2.22
C LEU A 105 32.03 4.52 2.18
N LYS A 106 32.68 5.20 1.24
CA LYS A 106 32.56 6.66 1.13
C LYS A 106 31.14 7.10 0.77
N SER A 107 30.48 6.42 -0.17
CA SER A 107 29.13 6.80 -0.61
C SER A 107 28.05 6.54 0.44
N ILE A 108 28.23 5.55 1.33
CA ILE A 108 27.36 5.38 2.51
C ILE A 108 27.53 6.57 3.47
N ILE A 109 28.78 6.97 3.77
CA ILE A 109 29.08 8.11 4.64
C ILE A 109 28.50 9.42 4.06
N ASP A 110 28.71 9.68 2.77
CA ASP A 110 28.22 10.88 2.10
C ASP A 110 26.67 10.94 2.11
N PHE A 111 25.98 9.80 1.97
CA PHE A 111 24.52 9.69 2.12
C PHE A 111 24.03 9.94 3.55
N GLU A 112 24.67 9.34 4.56
CA GLU A 112 24.29 9.50 5.96
C GLU A 112 24.48 10.96 6.44
N ASN A 113 25.51 11.64 5.95
CA ASN A 113 25.72 13.07 6.19
C ASN A 113 24.57 13.92 5.60
N ASP A 114 24.18 13.71 4.34
CA ASP A 114 23.07 14.41 3.69
C ASP A 114 21.72 14.20 4.42
N GLN A 115 21.43 12.96 4.83
CA GLN A 115 20.23 12.66 5.63
C GLN A 115 20.26 13.34 7.01
N THR A 116 21.45 13.46 7.60
CA THR A 116 21.66 14.12 8.90
C THR A 116 21.51 15.64 8.79
N GLU A 117 22.07 16.25 7.76
CA GLU A 117 21.93 17.69 7.47
C GLU A 117 20.46 18.07 7.21
N LYS A 118 19.72 17.26 6.45
CA LYS A 118 18.27 17.43 6.24
C LYS A 118 17.43 17.27 7.51
N ARG A 119 17.85 16.42 8.46
CA ARG A 119 17.22 16.32 9.79
C ARG A 119 17.51 17.55 10.64
N TYR A 120 18.76 18.03 10.66
CA TYR A 120 19.10 19.27 11.34
C TYR A 120 18.32 20.46 10.76
N TYR A 121 18.21 20.60 9.44
CA TYR A 121 17.41 21.64 8.80
C TYR A 121 15.92 21.62 9.24
N LYS A 122 15.31 20.42 9.34
CA LYS A 122 13.92 20.28 9.84
C LYS A 122 13.79 20.56 11.34
N LEU A 123 14.83 20.29 12.13
CA LEU A 123 14.88 20.60 13.56
C LEU A 123 15.08 22.10 13.81
N ASP A 124 15.97 22.76 13.08
CA ASP A 124 16.23 24.20 13.18
C ASP A 124 15.00 25.02 12.77
N PHE A 125 14.30 24.60 11.71
CA PHE A 125 13.02 25.20 11.30
C PHE A 125 11.92 25.03 12.36
N LYS A 126 11.89 23.90 13.08
CA LYS A 126 10.99 23.71 14.24
C LYS A 126 11.43 24.54 15.45
N LEU A 127 12.74 24.69 15.68
CA LEU A 127 13.30 25.45 16.79
C LEU A 127 13.08 26.96 16.64
N GLN A 128 13.29 27.53 15.45
CA GLN A 128 12.92 28.93 15.16
C GLN A 128 11.44 29.17 15.48
N LYS A 129 10.56 28.32 14.96
CA LYS A 129 9.11 28.43 15.17
C LYS A 129 8.68 28.32 16.64
N LEU A 130 9.44 27.64 17.49
CA LEU A 130 9.17 27.51 18.94
C LEU A 130 9.84 28.60 19.78
N LEU A 131 10.91 29.23 19.28
CA LEU A 131 11.56 30.38 19.91
C LEU A 131 10.73 31.66 19.75
N ASP A 132 10.06 31.84 18.61
CA ASP A 132 9.16 32.98 18.36
C ASP A 132 7.94 32.98 19.31
N ASP A 133 7.46 31.81 19.74
CA ASP A 133 6.32 31.63 20.67
C ASP A 133 6.72 31.65 22.16
N ASN A 134 7.98 31.95 22.47
CA ASN A 134 8.48 32.48 23.76
C ASN A 134 8.09 31.72 25.06
N SER A 135 7.88 30.39 24.99
CA SER A 135 7.19 29.63 26.05
C SER A 135 8.00 28.54 26.76
N ILE A 136 9.23 28.18 26.33
CA ILE A 136 10.03 27.10 26.96
C ILE A 136 11.54 27.42 26.98
N THR A 137 12.19 27.19 28.13
CA THR A 137 13.66 27.23 28.29
C THR A 137 14.36 25.93 27.88
N LYS A 138 15.64 26.01 27.52
CA LYS A 138 16.44 25.00 26.79
C LYS A 138 16.72 23.64 27.49
N GLN A 139 15.94 23.24 28.51
CA GLN A 139 16.20 22.05 29.35
C GLN A 139 15.19 20.90 29.22
N ASP A 140 14.04 21.09 28.56
CA ASP A 140 12.93 20.10 28.55
C ASP A 140 12.85 19.19 27.30
N LEU A 141 13.91 19.12 26.47
CA LEU A 141 13.89 18.37 25.20
C LEU A 141 14.10 16.84 25.38
N PRO A 142 13.15 15.97 24.99
CA PRO A 142 13.36 14.52 24.98
C PRO A 142 14.09 14.06 23.71
N THR A 143 15.24 13.41 23.89
CA THR A 143 16.03 12.74 22.84
C THR A 143 15.32 11.56 22.17
N ASP A 144 15.72 11.27 20.93
CA ASP A 144 15.12 10.36 19.95
C ASP A 144 14.82 8.90 20.40
N SER A 145 13.78 8.33 19.80
CA SER A 145 13.66 6.90 19.48
C SER A 145 12.67 6.68 18.34
N MET A 146 13.01 5.75 17.45
CA MET A 146 12.29 5.31 16.24
C MET A 146 10.76 5.48 16.21
N LEU A 147 10.25 5.96 15.07
CA LEU A 147 8.88 5.72 14.63
C LEU A 147 8.73 4.25 14.17
N HIS A 148 8.53 3.36 15.13
CA HIS A 148 7.74 2.16 14.87
C HIS A 148 6.29 2.59 14.63
N TYR A 149 5.58 1.96 13.70
CA TYR A 149 4.11 1.97 13.72
C TYR A 149 3.62 0.97 14.79
N THR A 150 3.99 1.24 16.04
CA THR A 150 3.44 0.55 17.21
C THR A 150 2.01 0.99 17.45
N CYS A 151 1.20 0.06 17.96
CA CYS A 151 -0.16 0.29 18.43
C CYS A 151 -0.19 1.30 19.60
N GLU A 152 -0.26 2.60 19.29
CA GLU A 152 -0.73 3.59 20.26
C GLU A 152 -2.24 3.40 20.42
N HIS A 153 -2.65 3.18 21.66
CA HIS A 153 -4.04 2.93 22.01
C HIS A 153 -4.93 4.08 21.52
N MET A 154 -6.05 3.74 20.84
CA MET A 154 -7.27 4.51 21.03
C MET A 154 -7.91 4.03 22.35
N PRO A 155 -7.77 4.75 23.47
CA PRO A 155 -8.57 4.44 24.64
C PRO A 155 -10.04 4.70 24.28
N LEU A 156 -10.85 3.64 24.25
CA LEU A 156 -12.30 3.77 24.26
C LEU A 156 -12.67 4.63 25.48
N LYS A 157 -13.28 5.80 25.26
CA LYS A 157 -13.86 6.59 26.34
C LYS A 157 -14.96 5.74 27.00
N SER A 158 -14.70 5.26 28.22
CA SER A 158 -15.70 4.54 29.01
C SER A 158 -16.93 5.41 29.18
N ILE A 159 -18.09 4.89 28.78
CA ILE A 159 -19.39 5.57 28.93
C ILE A 159 -19.93 5.42 30.38
N SER A 160 -19.30 4.60 31.23
CA SER A 160 -19.63 4.47 32.65
C SER A 160 -18.48 4.89 33.59
N LYS A 161 -18.86 5.42 34.76
CA LYS A 161 -17.94 5.81 35.83
C LYS A 161 -17.23 4.56 36.38
N GLN A 162 -15.91 4.57 36.39
CA GLN A 162 -15.11 3.51 37.02
C GLN A 162 -15.26 3.51 38.54
N ALA A 163 -15.09 2.34 39.14
CA ALA A 163 -15.07 2.15 40.59
C ALA A 163 -13.72 2.60 41.20
N GLU A 164 -13.81 3.15 42.41
CA GLU A 164 -12.69 3.48 43.30
C GLU A 164 -12.01 2.20 43.84
N PHE A 165 -10.78 2.17 44.38
CA PHE A 165 -9.51 2.93 44.23
C PHE A 165 -8.51 2.22 45.16
N TYR A 166 -7.21 2.12 44.82
CA TYR A 166 -6.15 2.18 45.85
C TYR A 166 -4.84 2.73 45.24
N ARG A 167 -4.01 3.40 46.05
CA ARG A 167 -2.89 4.24 45.60
C ARG A 167 -1.51 3.68 45.93
N GLN A 168 -0.55 4.02 45.05
CA GLN A 168 0.87 4.41 45.30
C GLN A 168 1.78 3.43 46.10
N ASN A 169 2.95 3.03 45.60
CA ASN A 169 4.09 3.95 45.36
C ASN A 169 5.12 3.45 44.32
N GLU A 170 5.64 4.43 43.57
CA GLU A 170 6.92 4.58 42.83
C GLU A 170 7.89 3.38 42.64
N LYS A 171 8.28 3.13 41.37
CA LYS A 171 9.58 3.61 40.83
C LYS A 171 9.71 3.43 39.30
N ASP A 172 10.28 4.44 38.64
CA ASP A 172 10.53 4.52 37.19
C ASP A 172 11.57 3.53 36.65
N TRP A 173 11.33 3.00 35.44
CA TRP A 173 12.37 2.56 34.49
C TRP A 173 11.92 2.74 33.02
N ASN A 174 11.91 3.99 32.54
CA ASN A 174 11.75 4.32 31.11
C ASN A 174 13.03 5.00 30.58
N GLN A 175 13.72 4.42 29.59
CA GLN A 175 14.63 5.20 28.73
C GLN A 175 15.00 4.55 27.39
N SER A 176 15.01 5.38 26.34
CA SER A 176 15.32 5.00 24.95
C SER A 176 16.75 4.48 24.76
N VAL A 177 16.88 3.51 23.84
CA VAL A 177 18.13 2.90 23.38
C VAL A 177 19.12 3.94 22.83
N TYR A 178 18.67 5.08 22.31
CA TYR A 178 19.55 6.18 21.89
C TYR A 178 20.11 6.98 23.07
N LYS A 179 19.38 7.07 24.19
CA LYS A 179 19.82 7.72 25.45
C LYS A 179 20.72 6.83 26.30
N MET A 180 20.76 5.52 26.03
CA MET A 180 21.66 4.59 26.71
C MET A 180 23.13 4.94 26.45
N ARG A 181 23.96 4.82 27.49
CA ARG A 181 25.43 5.01 27.40
C ARG A 181 26.02 4.00 26.41
N ASN A 182 27.06 4.41 25.68
CA ASN A 182 27.64 3.62 24.57
C ASN A 182 28.27 2.27 25.01
N ASN A 183 28.49 2.08 26.30
CA ASN A 183 28.93 0.84 26.92
C ASN A 183 27.79 -0.13 27.28
N ASN A 184 26.52 0.20 26.98
CA ASN A 184 25.42 -0.74 27.08
C ASN A 184 25.43 -1.71 25.87
N SER A 185 25.27 -3.01 26.14
CA SER A 185 25.46 -4.10 25.19
C SER A 185 24.39 -4.22 24.09
N GLU A 186 23.27 -3.50 24.22
CA GLU A 186 22.02 -3.74 23.46
C GLU A 186 21.73 -2.71 22.34
N LYS A 187 22.75 -2.22 21.61
CA LYS A 187 22.67 -1.00 20.78
C LYS A 187 23.41 -1.15 19.41
N ARG A 188 22.72 -1.22 18.23
CA ARG A 188 23.27 -1.56 16.84
C ARG A 188 22.37 -1.16 15.58
N PHE A 189 22.91 -0.85 14.36
CA PHE A 189 22.26 -0.35 13.06
C PHE A 189 23.11 -0.47 11.69
N ILE A 190 22.56 -0.52 10.42
CA ILE A 190 23.04 0.06 9.07
C ILE A 190 22.37 -0.56 7.74
N SER A 191 22.69 -0.12 6.47
CA SER A 191 21.86 0.02 5.18
C SER A 191 22.39 -0.50 3.75
N GLY A 192 21.57 -0.60 2.64
CA GLY A 192 21.94 -0.76 1.15
C GLY A 192 20.89 -1.33 0.07
N TYR A 193 20.95 -1.09 -1.30
CA TYR A 193 19.90 -1.45 -2.37
C TYR A 193 20.28 -2.04 -3.85
N GLN A 194 19.82 -1.55 -5.07
CA GLN A 194 19.91 -1.87 -6.61
C GLN A 194 19.19 -3.14 -7.19
N GLY A 195 19.02 -3.28 -8.54
CA GLY A 195 18.96 -2.24 -9.62
C GLY A 195 19.33 -2.58 -11.11
N HIS A 196 18.43 -2.14 -12.01
CA HIS A 196 18.47 -1.93 -13.50
C HIS A 196 18.42 -3.08 -14.54
N CYS A 197 17.85 -2.77 -15.73
CA CYS A 197 17.35 -3.64 -16.82
C CYS A 197 17.35 -2.88 -18.17
N PRO A 198 17.58 -3.50 -19.37
CA PRO A 198 16.71 -3.17 -20.52
C PRO A 198 16.51 -4.20 -21.68
N ARG A 199 15.23 -4.35 -22.10
CA ARG A 199 14.65 -4.19 -23.48
C ARG A 199 15.00 -5.09 -24.72
N LEU A 200 13.91 -5.37 -25.47
CA LEU A 200 13.57 -4.96 -26.89
C LEU A 200 13.32 -6.05 -27.97
N PHE A 201 12.45 -5.65 -28.94
CA PHE A 201 11.99 -6.30 -30.18
C PHE A 201 10.99 -7.50 -30.05
N ASP A 202 9.85 -7.52 -30.76
CA ASP A 202 9.19 -6.40 -31.46
C ASP A 202 7.71 -6.61 -31.79
N LEU A 203 7.10 -5.46 -32.12
CA LEU A 203 5.94 -5.22 -32.96
C LEU A 203 5.75 -6.23 -34.12
N PHE A 204 4.47 -6.53 -34.43
CA PHE A 204 4.04 -6.63 -35.84
C PHE A 204 2.52 -6.47 -36.07
N VAL A 205 1.67 -6.66 -35.05
CA VAL A 205 0.22 -6.87 -35.27
C VAL A 205 -0.64 -5.61 -35.13
N GLN A 206 -0.19 -4.59 -34.40
CA GLN A 206 -1.06 -3.49 -33.94
C GLN A 206 -1.20 -2.30 -34.91
N MET A 207 -0.42 -2.24 -36.00
CA MET A 207 -0.36 -1.08 -36.91
C MET A 207 -1.49 -0.98 -37.97
N LEU A 208 -2.41 -1.96 -38.05
CA LEU A 208 -3.41 -2.00 -39.13
C LEU A 208 -4.85 -1.65 -38.71
N TYR A 209 -5.16 -1.55 -37.41
CA TYR A 209 -6.55 -1.40 -36.96
C TYR A 209 -7.04 0.04 -36.71
N GLU A 210 -6.14 1.00 -36.46
CA GLU A 210 -6.55 2.34 -35.98
C GLU A 210 -6.82 3.36 -37.11
N ASN A 211 -6.30 3.15 -38.32
CA ASN A 211 -6.33 4.14 -39.40
C ASN A 211 -7.68 4.31 -40.13
N ILE A 212 -8.70 3.49 -39.81
CA ILE A 212 -10.00 3.51 -40.52
C ILE A 212 -11.08 4.31 -39.76
N ILE A 213 -10.98 4.45 -38.43
CA ILE A 213 -12.04 5.07 -37.61
C ILE A 213 -11.89 6.61 -37.51
N ILE A 214 -10.66 7.12 -37.62
CA ILE A 214 -10.35 8.55 -37.43
C ILE A 214 -11.02 9.43 -38.49
N TYR A 215 -11.13 8.96 -39.74
CA TYR A 215 -11.69 9.75 -40.84
C TYR A 215 -13.21 9.95 -40.81
N TRP A 216 -13.97 9.23 -39.98
CA TRP A 216 -15.44 9.31 -39.96
C TRP A 216 -16.03 10.23 -38.88
N ARG A 217 -15.22 10.74 -37.94
CA ARG A 217 -15.71 11.59 -36.82
C ARG A 217 -15.47 13.09 -36.96
N GLN A 218 -14.58 13.55 -37.84
CA GLN A 218 -14.17 14.97 -37.93
C GLN A 218 -15.18 15.90 -38.64
N GLY A 219 -16.43 15.45 -38.90
CA GLY A 219 -17.37 16.14 -39.78
C GLY A 219 -18.42 17.06 -39.13
N TYR A 220 -18.60 17.04 -37.80
CA TYR A 220 -19.86 17.57 -37.20
C TYR A 220 -19.75 18.43 -35.92
N ASN A 221 -18.55 18.81 -35.45
CA ASN A 221 -18.41 19.71 -34.28
C ASN A 221 -17.87 21.09 -34.67
N VAL A 222 -18.77 21.94 -35.21
CA VAL A 222 -18.58 23.39 -35.31
C VAL A 222 -19.85 24.06 -34.75
N LEU A 223 -19.68 25.05 -33.87
CA LEU A 223 -20.72 25.75 -33.08
C LEU A 223 -21.27 25.02 -31.84
N PHE A 224 -20.49 24.98 -30.76
CA PHE A 224 -20.93 25.38 -29.41
C PHE A 224 -19.69 25.75 -28.57
N HIS A 225 -19.72 26.89 -27.88
CA HIS A 225 -18.73 27.18 -26.85
C HIS A 225 -19.04 26.30 -25.63
N ALA A 226 -18.25 25.24 -25.43
CA ALA A 226 -18.33 24.44 -24.21
C ALA A 226 -17.78 25.26 -23.03
N HIS A 227 -18.50 25.27 -21.91
CA HIS A 227 -17.90 25.69 -20.65
C HIS A 227 -16.98 24.57 -20.16
N GLU A 228 -15.68 24.82 -20.32
CA GLU A 228 -14.60 23.92 -19.93
C GLU A 228 -14.36 24.02 -18.41
N HIS A 229 -14.93 23.08 -17.66
CA HIS A 229 -14.70 22.94 -16.22
C HIS A 229 -13.54 21.96 -15.96
N ASN A 230 -12.54 22.41 -15.21
CA ASN A 230 -11.35 21.66 -14.83
C ASN A 230 -11.43 21.06 -13.41
N PHE A 231 -12.62 21.04 -12.79
CA PHE A 231 -12.85 20.45 -11.47
C PHE A 231 -13.77 19.23 -11.53
N ALA A 232 -13.62 18.31 -10.58
CA ALA A 232 -14.49 17.15 -10.41
C ALA A 232 -15.11 17.10 -9.01
N CYS A 233 -16.29 16.47 -8.90
CA CYS A 233 -16.99 16.27 -7.64
C CYS A 233 -17.03 14.78 -7.28
N LEU A 234 -16.41 14.42 -6.16
CA LEU A 234 -16.46 13.10 -5.56
C LEU A 234 -17.45 13.13 -4.37
N PHE A 235 -18.35 12.16 -4.30
CA PHE A 235 -19.39 12.08 -3.26
C PHE A 235 -19.29 10.77 -2.50
N ASP A 236 -19.38 10.77 -1.16
CA ASP A 236 -19.88 9.57 -0.49
C ASP A 236 -21.34 9.31 -0.91
N ILE A 237 -21.79 8.08 -0.74
CA ILE A 237 -23.16 7.65 -0.98
C ILE A 237 -23.93 7.76 0.32
N ASP A 238 -23.45 7.09 1.37
CA ASP A 238 -24.13 7.02 2.65
C ASP A 238 -23.90 8.31 3.44
N GLY A 239 -24.94 8.79 4.11
CA GLY A 239 -24.96 10.12 4.75
C GLY A 239 -25.11 11.32 3.79
N VAL A 240 -24.77 11.18 2.51
CA VAL A 240 -24.73 12.28 1.51
C VAL A 240 -25.85 12.15 0.46
N ILE A 241 -26.00 10.97 -0.15
CA ILE A 241 -27.03 10.64 -1.16
C ILE A 241 -28.14 9.79 -0.54
N THR A 242 -27.80 8.90 0.40
CA THR A 242 -28.69 8.00 1.13
C THR A 242 -28.54 8.14 2.64
N LYS A 243 -29.57 7.78 3.40
CA LYS A 243 -29.54 7.66 4.86
C LYS A 243 -30.12 6.31 5.25
N GLY A 244 -29.25 5.30 5.28
CA GLY A 244 -29.67 3.90 5.26
C GLY A 244 -30.46 3.61 3.97
N PRO A 245 -31.65 2.99 4.03
CA PRO A 245 -32.44 2.69 2.84
C PRO A 245 -33.11 3.91 2.20
N ASN A 246 -33.12 5.08 2.88
CA ASN A 246 -33.88 6.25 2.45
C ASN A 246 -33.03 7.16 1.54
N PHE A 247 -33.60 7.64 0.44
CA PHE A 247 -32.96 8.62 -0.43
C PHE A 247 -33.03 10.04 0.16
N ILE A 248 -31.91 10.78 0.13
CA ILE A 248 -31.86 12.19 0.52
C ILE A 248 -32.34 13.02 -0.69
N SER A 249 -33.59 13.50 -0.64
CA SER A 249 -34.28 14.09 -1.79
C SER A 249 -33.54 15.26 -2.45
N VAL A 250 -32.81 16.05 -1.67
CA VAL A 250 -32.00 17.19 -2.15
C VAL A 250 -30.77 16.78 -2.97
N ALA A 251 -30.33 15.52 -2.91
CA ALA A 251 -29.25 15.00 -3.74
C ALA A 251 -29.60 15.00 -5.24
N LYS A 252 -30.87 14.78 -5.60
CA LYS A 252 -31.31 14.75 -7.00
C LYS A 252 -31.01 16.05 -7.75
N PRO A 253 -31.52 17.23 -7.34
CA PRO A 253 -31.21 18.49 -8.02
C PRO A 253 -29.72 18.84 -7.99
N ALA A 254 -28.97 18.46 -6.93
CA ALA A 254 -27.54 18.68 -6.83
C ALA A 254 -26.75 17.94 -7.93
N ILE A 255 -26.97 16.62 -8.06
CA ILE A 255 -26.32 15.79 -9.07
C ILE A 255 -26.79 16.15 -10.49
N HIS A 256 -28.09 16.47 -10.67
CA HIS A 256 -28.63 16.88 -11.97
C HIS A 256 -27.97 18.17 -12.48
N LYS A 257 -27.76 19.18 -11.62
CA LYS A 257 -27.11 20.43 -12.05
C LYS A 257 -25.65 20.23 -12.45
N LEU A 258 -24.92 19.36 -11.75
CA LEU A 258 -23.55 19.02 -12.14
C LEU A 258 -23.47 18.28 -13.48
N ILE A 259 -24.41 17.37 -13.78
CA ILE A 259 -24.48 16.68 -15.08
C ILE A 259 -24.89 17.63 -16.21
N GLU A 260 -25.81 18.56 -15.96
CA GLU A 260 -26.17 19.62 -16.92
C GLU A 260 -24.94 20.46 -17.31
N LEU A 261 -24.13 20.82 -16.31
CA LEU A 261 -22.84 21.52 -16.49
C LEU A 261 -21.72 20.61 -17.00
N LYS A 262 -21.97 19.31 -17.21
CA LYS A 262 -20.98 18.27 -17.56
C LYS A 262 -19.80 18.17 -16.58
N VAL A 263 -19.96 18.55 -15.32
CA VAL A 263 -18.90 18.35 -14.31
C VAL A 263 -18.71 16.84 -14.09
N PRO A 264 -17.47 16.31 -14.10
CA PRO A 264 -17.22 14.90 -13.79
C PRO A 264 -17.63 14.54 -12.36
N ILE A 265 -18.41 13.46 -12.23
CA ILE A 265 -18.96 12.97 -10.96
C ILE A 265 -18.50 11.53 -10.73
N VAL A 266 -17.99 11.27 -9.52
CA VAL A 266 -17.65 9.94 -9.03
C VAL A 266 -18.27 9.73 -7.63
N PHE A 267 -18.87 8.57 -7.40
CA PHE A 267 -19.40 8.16 -6.09
C PHE A 267 -18.38 7.24 -5.41
N LEU A 268 -17.84 7.65 -4.26
CA LEU A 268 -16.78 6.96 -3.51
C LEU A 268 -17.27 6.54 -2.11
N SER A 269 -17.61 5.26 -1.95
CA SER A 269 -18.20 4.70 -0.72
C SER A 269 -17.39 3.55 -0.13
N ASN A 270 -17.41 3.43 1.20
CA ASN A 270 -16.81 2.31 1.94
C ASN A 270 -17.69 1.03 1.97
N THR A 271 -18.84 1.02 1.28
CA THR A 271 -19.63 -0.20 1.07
C THR A 271 -18.86 -1.20 0.17
N CYS A 272 -18.89 -2.49 0.49
CA CYS A 272 -18.51 -3.56 -0.44
C CYS A 272 -19.76 -4.13 -1.13
N ALA A 273 -19.81 -4.09 -2.46
CA ALA A 273 -20.91 -4.57 -3.29
C ALA A 273 -20.46 -4.73 -4.77
N ILE A 274 -21.32 -5.26 -5.63
CA ILE A 274 -21.11 -5.23 -7.09
C ILE A 274 -21.36 -3.80 -7.61
N GLU A 275 -20.39 -3.20 -8.30
CA GLU A 275 -20.49 -1.80 -8.78
C GLU A 275 -21.67 -1.59 -9.74
N THR A 276 -21.98 -2.57 -10.60
CA THR A 276 -23.09 -2.48 -11.56
C THR A 276 -24.46 -2.43 -10.86
N GLU A 277 -24.64 -3.18 -9.77
CA GLU A 277 -25.88 -3.14 -8.99
C GLU A 277 -26.00 -1.86 -8.15
N LYS A 278 -24.90 -1.38 -7.54
CA LYS A 278 -24.91 -0.08 -6.84
C LYS A 278 -25.17 1.08 -7.82
N ALA A 279 -24.61 1.04 -9.03
CA ALA A 279 -24.88 2.03 -10.07
C ALA A 279 -26.35 2.01 -10.53
N LYS A 280 -26.97 0.83 -10.70
CA LYS A 280 -28.43 0.72 -10.97
C LYS A 280 -29.27 1.30 -9.83
N GLN A 281 -28.92 1.03 -8.57
CA GLN A 281 -29.61 1.58 -7.39
C GLN A 281 -29.55 3.11 -7.36
N LEU A 282 -28.34 3.69 -7.51
CA LEU A 282 -28.15 5.14 -7.62
C LEU A 282 -28.92 5.72 -8.81
N SER A 283 -28.91 5.04 -9.95
CA SER A 283 -29.64 5.47 -11.15
C SER A 283 -31.14 5.57 -10.91
N ALA A 284 -31.73 4.58 -10.23
CA ALA A 284 -33.14 4.57 -9.88
C ALA A 284 -33.51 5.68 -8.88
N MET A 285 -32.66 5.94 -7.88
CA MET A 285 -32.86 7.00 -6.89
C MET A 285 -32.76 8.41 -7.50
N LEU A 286 -31.72 8.64 -8.30
CA LEU A 286 -31.46 9.95 -8.93
C LEU A 286 -32.34 10.17 -10.17
N GLY A 287 -32.86 9.11 -10.80
CA GLY A 287 -33.66 9.18 -12.02
C GLY A 287 -32.85 9.57 -13.26
N ILE A 288 -31.61 9.11 -13.34
CA ILE A 288 -30.60 9.34 -14.39
C ILE A 288 -29.71 8.09 -14.51
N THR A 289 -29.12 7.84 -15.67
CA THR A 289 -28.21 6.69 -15.84
C THR A 289 -26.84 7.02 -15.26
N ILE A 290 -26.41 6.29 -14.22
CA ILE A 290 -25.05 6.32 -13.69
C ILE A 290 -24.26 5.16 -14.29
N ASN A 291 -23.09 5.44 -14.88
CA ASN A 291 -22.20 4.40 -15.39
C ASN A 291 -21.52 3.69 -14.18
N PRO A 292 -21.43 2.35 -14.15
CA PRO A 292 -20.65 1.62 -13.14
C PRO A 292 -19.22 2.10 -12.91
N GLU A 293 -18.55 2.68 -13.93
CA GLU A 293 -17.21 3.28 -13.77
C GLU A 293 -17.19 4.55 -12.90
N GLN A 294 -18.35 5.21 -12.73
CA GLN A 294 -18.50 6.34 -11.81
C GLN A 294 -18.70 5.89 -10.35
N VAL A 295 -18.77 4.58 -10.08
CA VAL A 295 -18.98 4.05 -8.73
C VAL A 295 -17.71 3.35 -8.26
N VAL A 296 -17.03 3.96 -7.29
CA VAL A 296 -15.85 3.42 -6.62
C VAL A 296 -16.26 2.95 -5.23
N LEU A 297 -16.18 1.64 -5.02
CA LEU A 297 -16.48 0.98 -3.75
C LEU A 297 -15.19 0.68 -2.99
N ALA A 298 -15.28 0.26 -1.72
CA ALA A 298 -14.11 0.01 -0.87
C ALA A 298 -13.06 -0.88 -1.54
N GLN A 299 -13.54 -1.94 -2.22
CA GLN A 299 -12.71 -2.92 -2.90
C GLN A 299 -12.29 -2.53 -4.32
N THR A 300 -12.96 -1.58 -4.97
CA THR A 300 -12.70 -1.23 -6.39
C THR A 300 -11.23 -0.86 -6.67
N PRO A 301 -10.49 -0.15 -5.79
CA PRO A 301 -9.06 0.10 -6.00
C PRO A 301 -8.18 -1.15 -6.09
N MET A 302 -8.63 -2.33 -5.64
CA MET A 302 -7.90 -3.60 -5.82
C MET A 302 -7.71 -3.99 -7.29
N ARG A 303 -8.42 -3.36 -8.23
CA ARG A 303 -8.12 -3.47 -9.68
C ARG A 303 -6.71 -3.01 -10.04
N THR A 304 -6.09 -2.16 -9.21
CA THR A 304 -4.69 -1.74 -9.37
C THR A 304 -3.68 -2.75 -8.81
N LEU A 305 -4.12 -3.71 -7.98
CA LEU A 305 -3.26 -4.70 -7.32
C LEU A 305 -2.92 -5.89 -8.24
N THR A 306 -2.46 -5.58 -9.46
CA THR A 306 -2.18 -6.56 -10.52
C THR A 306 -1.16 -7.62 -10.12
N GLN A 307 -0.24 -7.31 -9.20
CA GLN A 307 0.75 -8.23 -8.64
C GLN A 307 0.14 -9.37 -7.79
N TYR A 308 -1.17 -9.32 -7.53
CA TYR A 308 -1.95 -10.39 -6.89
C TYR A 308 -2.97 -11.07 -7.82
N HIS A 309 -3.18 -10.59 -9.05
CA HIS A 309 -4.25 -11.12 -9.91
C HIS A 309 -4.00 -12.55 -10.42
N ASP A 310 -2.73 -12.92 -10.66
CA ASP A 310 -2.32 -14.28 -11.07
C ASP A 310 -2.06 -15.25 -9.89
N LYS A 311 -2.14 -14.74 -8.65
CA LYS A 311 -1.94 -15.52 -7.43
C LYS A 311 -3.19 -16.32 -7.05
N HIS A 312 -3.02 -17.39 -6.29
CA HIS A 312 -4.13 -18.10 -5.64
C HIS A 312 -4.54 -17.34 -4.38
N VAL A 313 -5.65 -16.62 -4.43
CA VAL A 313 -6.11 -15.78 -3.34
C VAL A 313 -7.26 -16.42 -2.59
N LEU A 314 -7.21 -16.37 -1.26
CA LEU A 314 -8.38 -16.56 -0.41
C LEU A 314 -9.15 -15.25 -0.38
N ILE A 315 -10.46 -15.27 -0.66
CA ILE A 315 -11.33 -14.10 -0.51
C ILE A 315 -12.37 -14.39 0.58
N SER A 316 -12.50 -13.49 1.55
CA SER A 316 -13.47 -13.55 2.65
C SER A 316 -14.23 -12.23 2.80
N GLY A 317 -15.47 -12.30 3.29
CA GLY A 317 -16.36 -11.17 3.50
C GLY A 317 -17.83 -11.54 3.27
N GLN A 318 -18.69 -10.54 3.09
CA GLN A 318 -20.11 -10.70 2.80
C GLN A 318 -20.42 -10.59 1.29
N GLY A 319 -21.53 -11.20 0.88
CA GLY A 319 -22.03 -11.16 -0.49
C GLY A 319 -21.35 -12.15 -1.44
N PRO A 320 -21.45 -11.95 -2.77
CA PRO A 320 -20.87 -12.85 -3.76
C PRO A 320 -19.35 -12.61 -3.91
N THR A 321 -18.59 -13.00 -2.89
CA THR A 321 -17.14 -12.73 -2.75
C THR A 321 -16.31 -13.22 -3.94
N GLU A 322 -16.61 -14.39 -4.50
CA GLU A 322 -15.93 -14.90 -5.69
C GLU A 322 -16.24 -14.04 -6.94
N GLU A 323 -17.48 -13.63 -7.16
CA GLU A 323 -17.87 -12.77 -8.29
C GLU A 323 -17.17 -11.40 -8.19
N ILE A 324 -17.17 -10.79 -6.99
CA ILE A 324 -16.46 -9.55 -6.71
C ILE A 324 -14.96 -9.73 -7.00
N GLY A 325 -14.35 -10.81 -6.54
CA GLY A 325 -12.95 -11.12 -6.84
C GLY A 325 -12.66 -11.24 -8.35
N ARG A 326 -13.53 -11.91 -9.11
CA ARG A 326 -13.41 -12.00 -10.58
C ARG A 326 -13.49 -10.62 -11.23
N MET A 327 -14.44 -9.78 -10.80
CA MET A 327 -14.60 -8.41 -11.30
C MET A 327 -13.41 -7.50 -10.99
N LEU A 328 -12.67 -7.77 -9.90
CA LEU A 328 -11.46 -7.04 -9.53
C LEU A 328 -10.20 -7.50 -10.29
N GLY A 329 -10.26 -8.62 -11.00
CA GLY A 329 -9.17 -9.16 -11.82
C GLY A 329 -8.51 -10.44 -11.29
N PHE A 330 -8.90 -10.93 -10.11
CA PHE A 330 -8.30 -12.13 -9.53
C PHE A 330 -8.67 -13.40 -10.33
N LYS A 331 -7.67 -14.19 -10.74
CA LYS A 331 -7.83 -15.33 -11.65
C LYS A 331 -7.96 -16.68 -10.94
N SER A 332 -7.41 -16.82 -9.74
CA SER A 332 -7.46 -18.07 -8.96
C SER A 332 -8.00 -17.74 -7.56
N ILE A 333 -9.29 -17.99 -7.33
CA ILE A 333 -10.02 -17.57 -6.14
C ILE A 333 -10.53 -18.80 -5.39
N THR A 334 -10.27 -18.83 -4.10
CA THR A 334 -10.88 -19.75 -3.13
C THR A 334 -11.57 -18.93 -2.04
N THR A 335 -12.68 -19.42 -1.49
CA THR A 335 -13.35 -18.80 -0.34
C THR A 335 -13.13 -19.64 0.93
N VAL A 336 -13.46 -19.11 2.11
CA VAL A 336 -13.34 -19.85 3.38
C VAL A 336 -14.14 -21.16 3.30
N GLU A 337 -15.35 -21.10 2.75
CA GLU A 337 -16.25 -22.26 2.61
C GLU A 337 -15.60 -23.36 1.75
N LYS A 338 -14.94 -23.01 0.65
CA LYS A 338 -14.21 -23.97 -0.21
C LYS A 338 -13.01 -24.60 0.51
N VAL A 339 -12.34 -23.88 1.41
CA VAL A 339 -11.28 -24.47 2.26
C VAL A 339 -11.91 -25.45 3.26
N CYS A 340 -13.03 -25.11 3.89
CA CYS A 340 -13.78 -26.03 4.76
C CYS A 340 -14.31 -27.26 4.01
N GLU A 341 -14.71 -27.13 2.74
CA GLU A 341 -15.14 -28.27 1.92
C GLU A 341 -13.97 -29.20 1.57
N ALA A 342 -12.78 -28.65 1.29
CA ALA A 342 -11.57 -29.41 0.99
C ALA A 342 -10.91 -30.05 2.24
N PHE A 343 -11.07 -29.41 3.41
CA PHE A 343 -10.51 -29.83 4.70
C PHE A 343 -11.54 -29.65 5.85
N PRO A 344 -12.57 -30.51 5.93
CA PRO A 344 -13.68 -30.32 6.87
C PRO A 344 -13.28 -30.31 8.35
N GLU A 345 -12.15 -30.91 8.71
CA GLU A 345 -11.61 -30.88 10.08
C GLU A 345 -11.08 -29.51 10.54
N LEU A 346 -10.92 -28.51 9.66
CA LEU A 346 -10.49 -27.17 10.06
C LEU A 346 -11.63 -26.37 10.70
N ASP A 347 -12.87 -26.52 10.21
CA ASP A 347 -14.05 -25.83 10.76
C ASP A 347 -14.75 -26.64 11.87
N MET A 348 -13.99 -27.06 12.88
CA MET A 348 -14.54 -27.79 14.03
C MET A 348 -15.16 -26.87 15.08
N VAL A 349 -15.06 -25.55 14.92
CA VAL A 349 -15.84 -24.58 15.71
C VAL A 349 -17.32 -24.63 15.34
N ASN A 350 -17.65 -24.78 14.05
CA ASN A 350 -19.01 -24.94 13.55
C ASN A 350 -19.65 -26.27 13.98
N HIS A 351 -20.73 -26.18 14.76
CA HIS A 351 -21.46 -27.35 15.26
C HIS A 351 -22.10 -28.19 14.14
N MET A 352 -22.57 -27.56 13.06
CA MET A 352 -23.17 -28.28 11.92
C MET A 352 -22.11 -29.03 11.13
N ASN A 353 -20.93 -28.42 10.94
CA ASN A 353 -19.81 -29.08 10.29
C ASN A 353 -19.28 -30.26 11.13
N ARG A 354 -19.13 -30.11 12.45
CA ARG A 354 -18.79 -31.23 13.36
C ARG A 354 -19.70 -32.45 13.21
N ALA A 355 -21.01 -32.24 13.06
CA ALA A 355 -21.96 -33.33 12.86
C ALA A 355 -21.71 -34.05 11.51
N LYS A 356 -21.58 -33.29 10.41
CA LYS A 356 -21.25 -33.81 9.07
C LYS A 356 -19.92 -34.56 9.06
N PHE A 357 -18.88 -34.00 9.68
CA PHE A 357 -17.56 -34.62 9.79
C PHE A 357 -17.62 -35.96 10.54
N SER A 358 -18.36 -36.02 11.66
CA SER A 358 -18.58 -37.27 12.38
C SER A 358 -19.31 -38.33 11.54
N GLU A 359 -20.24 -37.91 10.69
CA GLU A 359 -20.92 -38.79 9.74
C GLU A 359 -19.95 -39.30 8.66
N MET A 360 -19.19 -38.41 8.01
CA MET A 360 -18.18 -38.74 6.98
C MET A 360 -17.12 -39.74 7.48
N ILE A 361 -16.70 -39.62 8.75
CA ILE A 361 -15.80 -40.58 9.40
C ILE A 361 -16.47 -41.96 9.57
N LYS A 362 -17.74 -42.00 10.01
CA LYS A 362 -18.49 -43.26 10.19
C LYS A 362 -18.79 -43.97 8.87
N THR A 363 -19.07 -43.22 7.81
CA THR A 363 -19.36 -43.73 6.45
C THR A 363 -18.10 -44.00 5.62
N GLN A 364 -16.91 -43.66 6.13
CA GLN A 364 -15.64 -43.70 5.39
C GLN A 364 -15.65 -42.85 4.10
N SER A 365 -16.44 -41.78 4.07
CA SER A 365 -16.58 -40.88 2.91
C SER A 365 -15.80 -39.56 3.04
N LEU A 366 -14.93 -39.43 4.05
CA LEU A 366 -14.04 -38.27 4.17
C LEU A 366 -12.95 -38.32 3.10
N VAL A 367 -12.94 -37.31 2.22
CA VAL A 367 -11.92 -37.11 1.20
C VAL A 367 -11.31 -35.73 1.43
N ARG A 368 -9.99 -35.67 1.64
CA ARG A 368 -9.20 -34.43 1.67
C ARG A 368 -8.69 -34.14 0.27
N ASP A 369 -8.67 -32.88 -0.15
CA ASP A 369 -7.96 -32.50 -1.37
C ASP A 369 -6.44 -32.43 -1.10
N THR A 370 -5.76 -33.57 -1.24
CA THR A 370 -4.29 -33.64 -1.10
C THR A 370 -3.52 -32.93 -2.22
N ASN A 371 -4.20 -32.46 -3.28
CA ASN A 371 -3.61 -31.67 -4.36
C ASN A 371 -3.96 -30.17 -4.26
N PHE A 372 -4.59 -29.73 -3.16
CA PHE A 372 -4.97 -28.35 -2.94
C PHE A 372 -3.74 -27.42 -3.05
N ARG A 373 -3.78 -26.48 -4.00
CA ARG A 373 -2.73 -25.48 -4.18
C ARG A 373 -2.72 -24.54 -2.97
N PRO A 374 -1.58 -24.28 -2.31
CA PRO A 374 -1.50 -23.29 -1.23
C PRO A 374 -2.05 -21.91 -1.62
N ILE A 375 -2.53 -21.18 -0.64
CA ILE A 375 -3.00 -19.79 -0.77
C ILE A 375 -1.80 -18.86 -0.77
N ASP A 376 -1.65 -18.06 -1.83
CA ASP A 376 -0.53 -17.11 -2.02
C ASP A 376 -0.79 -15.72 -1.37
N ALA A 377 -2.06 -15.39 -1.04
CA ALA A 377 -2.47 -14.17 -0.33
C ALA A 377 -3.93 -14.25 0.16
N ILE A 378 -4.28 -13.44 1.17
CA ILE A 378 -5.64 -13.31 1.71
C ILE A 378 -6.21 -11.91 1.40
N VAL A 379 -7.45 -11.86 0.92
CA VAL A 379 -8.21 -10.65 0.62
C VAL A 379 -9.47 -10.63 1.51
N LEU A 380 -9.57 -9.63 2.38
CA LEU A 380 -10.68 -9.42 3.30
C LEU A 380 -11.54 -8.26 2.80
N LEU A 381 -12.67 -8.55 2.16
CA LEU A 381 -13.56 -7.56 1.55
C LEU A 381 -14.47 -6.84 2.57
N GLY A 382 -14.62 -7.41 3.76
CA GLY A 382 -15.49 -6.97 4.84
C GLY A 382 -15.61 -8.09 5.88
N GLU A 383 -16.39 -7.89 6.96
CA GLU A 383 -16.62 -8.95 7.92
C GLU A 383 -17.45 -10.10 7.32
N PRO A 384 -17.05 -11.37 7.49
CA PRO A 384 -17.84 -12.53 7.05
C PRO A 384 -19.07 -12.75 7.94
N ILE A 385 -19.94 -13.71 7.58
CA ILE A 385 -21.13 -14.05 8.38
C ILE A 385 -20.74 -14.94 9.57
N SER A 386 -20.04 -16.05 9.32
CA SER A 386 -19.52 -16.96 10.37
C SER A 386 -18.13 -16.53 10.79
N TRP A 387 -18.05 -15.65 11.79
CA TRP A 387 -16.80 -15.10 12.30
C TRP A 387 -15.91 -16.21 12.89
N GLU A 388 -16.49 -17.13 13.65
CA GLU A 388 -15.77 -18.23 14.30
C GLU A 388 -15.04 -19.12 13.27
N SER A 389 -15.74 -19.60 12.24
CA SER A 389 -15.16 -20.42 11.17
C SER A 389 -14.12 -19.65 10.37
N SER A 390 -14.40 -18.38 10.05
CA SER A 390 -13.50 -17.55 9.26
C SER A 390 -12.23 -17.22 10.03
N LEU A 391 -12.33 -16.84 11.31
CA LEU A 391 -11.19 -16.57 12.18
C LEU A 391 -10.32 -17.83 12.36
N GLN A 392 -10.93 -19.00 12.57
CA GLN A 392 -10.22 -20.27 12.66
C GLN A 392 -9.41 -20.53 11.37
N VAL A 393 -10.10 -20.65 10.23
CA VAL A 393 -9.48 -21.05 8.94
C VAL A 393 -8.47 -20.01 8.44
N ILE A 394 -8.75 -18.71 8.57
CA ILE A 394 -7.81 -17.66 8.17
C ILE A 394 -6.57 -17.70 9.08
N THR A 395 -6.72 -17.93 10.38
CA THR A 395 -5.58 -18.05 11.29
C THR A 395 -4.75 -19.29 10.98
N ASP A 396 -5.38 -20.44 10.72
CA ASP A 396 -4.68 -21.66 10.33
C ASP A 396 -3.86 -21.45 9.04
N LEU A 397 -4.45 -20.79 8.03
CA LEU A 397 -3.75 -20.45 6.78
C LEU A 397 -2.58 -19.47 7.00
N LEU A 398 -2.71 -18.50 7.92
CA LEU A 398 -1.62 -17.58 8.29
C LEU A 398 -0.49 -18.28 9.04
N LEU A 399 -0.79 -19.34 9.80
CA LEU A 399 0.19 -20.16 10.54
C LEU A 399 0.85 -21.26 9.69
N THR A 400 0.26 -21.60 8.54
CA THR A 400 0.70 -22.71 7.65
C THR A 400 1.24 -22.24 6.28
N ASP A 401 1.55 -20.95 6.14
CA ASP A 401 1.96 -20.31 4.87
C ASP A 401 0.99 -20.64 3.71
N GLY A 402 -0.31 -20.56 4.01
CA GLY A 402 -1.39 -20.82 3.08
C GLY A 402 -1.67 -22.29 2.77
N ASN A 403 -1.03 -23.26 3.46
CA ASN A 403 -1.19 -24.68 3.19
C ASN A 403 -2.05 -25.41 4.25
N PRO A 404 -3.36 -25.59 4.02
CA PRO A 404 -4.29 -26.23 4.96
C PRO A 404 -4.00 -27.71 5.26
N ALA A 405 -3.13 -28.37 4.49
CA ALA A 405 -2.79 -29.78 4.68
C ALA A 405 -1.62 -30.01 5.66
N VAL A 406 -0.96 -28.94 6.14
CA VAL A 406 0.27 -29.01 6.94
C VAL A 406 -0.01 -28.65 8.41
N VAL A 407 0.58 -29.42 9.33
CA VAL A 407 0.64 -29.04 10.75
C VAL A 407 1.86 -28.13 10.95
N PRO A 408 1.73 -26.93 11.55
CA PRO A 408 2.87 -26.08 11.85
C PRO A 408 3.91 -26.82 12.71
N VAL A 409 5.18 -26.78 12.29
CA VAL A 409 6.30 -27.29 13.09
C VAL A 409 6.89 -26.11 13.86
N GLU A 410 7.15 -26.27 15.16
CA GLU A 410 7.63 -25.18 16.02
C GLU A 410 8.88 -24.45 15.47
N THR A 411 9.69 -25.13 14.66
CA THR A 411 10.92 -24.61 14.04
C THR A 411 10.73 -23.86 12.71
N THR A 412 9.52 -23.79 12.14
CA THR A 412 9.26 -23.06 10.87
C THR A 412 8.64 -21.69 11.06
N ILE A 413 8.42 -21.26 12.31
CA ILE A 413 7.73 -20.01 12.62
C ILE A 413 8.55 -18.78 12.14
N ASP A 414 9.84 -18.89 11.84
CA ASP A 414 10.70 -17.78 11.36
C ASP A 414 10.28 -17.08 10.04
N GLN A 415 9.26 -17.59 9.33
CA GLN A 415 8.73 -16.94 8.12
C GLN A 415 7.65 -15.89 8.44
N THR A 416 7.56 -14.86 7.59
CA THR A 416 6.43 -13.92 7.57
C THR A 416 5.20 -14.59 6.96
N HIS A 417 4.02 -14.43 7.56
CA HIS A 417 2.78 -14.98 7.03
C HIS A 417 2.46 -14.48 5.60
N ILE A 418 1.61 -15.22 4.89
CA ILE A 418 1.12 -14.82 3.56
C ILE A 418 0.47 -13.42 3.57
N PRO A 419 0.62 -12.61 2.51
CA PRO A 419 0.12 -11.24 2.48
C PRO A 419 -1.38 -11.12 2.74
N VAL A 420 -1.77 -10.22 3.65
CA VAL A 420 -3.19 -9.89 3.92
C VAL A 420 -3.51 -8.51 3.37
N ILE A 421 -4.58 -8.41 2.59
CA ILE A 421 -5.11 -7.17 2.02
C ILE A 421 -6.53 -6.99 2.57
N ALA A 422 -6.87 -5.82 3.11
CA ALA A 422 -8.18 -5.59 3.73
C ALA A 422 -8.89 -4.34 3.17
N CYS A 423 -10.19 -4.44 2.91
CA CYS A 423 -11.09 -3.31 2.69
C CYS A 423 -11.54 -2.74 4.04
N ASN A 424 -11.39 -1.43 4.25
CA ASN A 424 -11.94 -0.70 5.39
C ASN A 424 -11.39 -1.13 6.78
N ARG A 425 -11.16 -0.17 7.68
CA ARG A 425 -10.75 -0.40 9.07
C ARG A 425 -11.78 0.11 10.10
N ASP A 426 -12.97 0.49 9.65
CA ASP A 426 -14.05 0.99 10.52
C ASP A 426 -14.42 -0.05 11.59
N LEU A 427 -14.08 0.26 12.85
CA LEU A 427 -14.43 -0.56 14.02
C LEU A 427 -15.95 -0.66 14.18
N VAL A 428 -16.65 0.44 13.89
CA VAL A 428 -18.11 0.55 14.00
C VAL A 428 -18.72 1.40 12.89
N PHE A 429 -19.97 1.13 12.54
CA PHE A 429 -20.77 1.92 11.62
C PHE A 429 -22.15 2.28 12.18
N LYS A 430 -22.78 3.31 11.60
CA LYS A 430 -24.11 3.80 12.00
C LYS A 430 -25.19 3.06 11.23
N ALA A 431 -26.09 2.38 11.94
CA ALA A 431 -27.21 1.63 11.36
C ALA A 431 -28.55 2.18 11.87
N ALA A 432 -29.64 1.41 11.75
CA ALA A 432 -30.97 1.79 12.23
C ALA A 432 -31.10 1.81 13.78
N ALA A 433 -30.14 1.24 14.52
CA ALA A 433 -30.13 1.22 15.99
C ALA A 433 -29.38 2.42 16.57
N ASP A 434 -29.81 2.90 17.75
CA ASP A 434 -29.22 4.08 18.43
C ASP A 434 -27.73 3.91 18.77
N LEU A 435 -27.29 2.67 19.06
CA LEU A 435 -25.90 2.34 19.29
C LEU A 435 -25.24 1.80 18.01
N PRO A 436 -24.03 2.25 17.67
CA PRO A 436 -23.36 1.85 16.42
C PRO A 436 -23.08 0.34 16.41
N ARG A 437 -23.05 -0.25 15.21
CA ARG A 437 -22.84 -1.70 14.98
C ARG A 437 -21.38 -1.96 14.67
N PHE A 438 -20.87 -3.15 14.98
CA PHE A 438 -19.50 -3.54 14.62
C PHE A 438 -19.35 -3.65 13.10
N GLY A 439 -18.32 -3.02 12.55
CA GLY A 439 -17.91 -3.17 11.15
C GLY A 439 -16.69 -4.07 11.02
N HIS A 440 -16.13 -4.13 9.81
CA HIS A 440 -14.97 -4.97 9.51
C HIS A 440 -13.77 -4.76 10.44
N GLY A 441 -13.52 -3.53 10.91
CA GLY A 441 -12.44 -3.25 11.85
C GLY A 441 -12.51 -4.09 13.13
N ALA A 442 -13.71 -4.45 13.61
CA ALA A 442 -13.87 -5.32 14.77
C ALA A 442 -13.50 -6.78 14.46
N PHE A 443 -13.81 -7.27 13.26
CA PHE A 443 -13.34 -8.59 12.79
C PHE A 443 -11.81 -8.61 12.66
N LEU A 444 -11.23 -7.55 12.11
CA LEU A 444 -9.77 -7.39 12.02
C LEU A 444 -9.13 -7.38 13.41
N THR A 445 -9.69 -6.66 14.40
CA THR A 445 -9.19 -6.68 15.79
C THR A 445 -9.22 -8.10 16.40
N CYS A 446 -10.28 -8.88 16.14
CA CYS A 446 -10.33 -10.29 16.56
C CYS A 446 -9.24 -11.13 15.90
N LEU A 447 -9.01 -10.94 14.59
CA LEU A 447 -7.98 -11.67 13.84
C LEU A 447 -6.56 -11.29 14.28
N GLU A 448 -6.27 -9.98 14.43
CA GLU A 448 -5.02 -9.44 14.98
C GLU A 448 -4.72 -10.09 16.36
N ALA A 449 -5.71 -10.12 17.26
CA ALA A 449 -5.57 -10.67 18.61
C ALA A 449 -5.36 -12.20 18.61
N LEU A 450 -6.11 -12.96 17.80
CA LEU A 450 -5.97 -14.42 17.72
C LEU A 450 -4.61 -14.80 17.10
N TYR A 451 -4.24 -14.18 15.98
CA TYR A 451 -2.94 -14.41 15.34
C TYR A 451 -1.79 -14.10 16.30
N LYS A 452 -1.86 -12.99 17.04
CA LYS A 452 -0.85 -12.62 18.03
C LYS A 452 -0.76 -13.59 19.21
N ASN A 453 -1.89 -14.03 19.76
CA ASN A 453 -1.88 -14.96 20.89
C ASN A 453 -1.39 -16.36 20.50
N LEU A 454 -1.53 -16.77 19.23
CA LEU A 454 -1.11 -18.09 18.74
C LEU A 454 0.32 -18.11 18.16
N SER A 455 0.73 -17.05 17.46
CA SER A 455 2.07 -16.95 16.84
C SER A 455 3.10 -16.18 17.67
N GLY A 456 2.65 -15.40 18.67
CA GLY A 456 3.47 -14.42 19.38
C GLY A 456 3.76 -13.13 18.59
N ARG A 457 3.12 -12.90 17.43
CA ARG A 457 3.47 -11.83 16.47
C ARG A 457 2.31 -10.94 16.07
N GLU A 458 2.60 -9.68 15.76
CA GLU A 458 1.61 -8.79 15.15
C GLU A 458 1.27 -9.23 13.72
N LEU A 459 -0.01 -9.13 13.35
CA LEU A 459 -0.49 -9.37 11.99
C LEU A 459 -0.15 -8.15 11.11
N VAL A 460 0.55 -8.37 10.00
CA VAL A 460 0.99 -7.28 9.11
C VAL A 460 0.16 -7.23 7.84
N TYR A 461 -0.75 -6.26 7.78
CA TYR A 461 -1.48 -5.95 6.56
C TYR A 461 -0.54 -5.38 5.49
N LYS A 462 -0.60 -5.97 4.30
CA LYS A 462 0.20 -5.56 3.15
C LYS A 462 -0.40 -4.34 2.43
N ALA A 463 -1.72 -4.18 2.52
CA ALA A 463 -2.47 -3.07 1.96
C ALA A 463 -3.84 -2.94 2.65
N PHE A 464 -4.28 -1.71 2.87
CA PHE A 464 -5.67 -1.35 3.16
C PHE A 464 -6.30 -0.58 2.00
N VAL A 465 -7.53 -0.87 1.63
CA VAL A 465 -8.29 -0.10 0.62
C VAL A 465 -9.60 0.41 1.20
N GLY A 466 -10.25 1.36 0.55
CA GLY A 466 -11.34 2.15 1.13
C GLY A 466 -10.82 3.45 1.75
N LYS A 467 -11.73 4.39 2.00
CA LYS A 467 -11.45 5.60 2.77
C LYS A 467 -11.11 5.21 4.23
N PRO A 468 -10.26 5.95 4.95
CA PRO A 468 -9.60 7.21 4.57
C PRO A 468 -8.34 7.04 3.68
N PHE A 469 -7.97 5.82 3.27
CA PHE A 469 -6.69 5.58 2.58
C PHE A 469 -6.64 6.27 1.20
N GLU A 470 -5.49 6.88 0.90
CA GLU A 470 -5.28 7.78 -0.24
C GLU A 470 -5.56 7.10 -1.58
N ILE A 471 -5.33 5.79 -1.67
CA ILE A 471 -5.59 4.99 -2.87
C ILE A 471 -7.05 5.04 -3.33
N SER A 472 -8.02 5.19 -2.40
CA SER A 472 -9.44 5.32 -2.76
C SER A 472 -9.75 6.67 -3.42
N PHE A 473 -9.15 7.75 -2.93
CA PHE A 473 -9.28 9.08 -3.53
C PHE A 473 -8.53 9.17 -4.86
N GLN A 474 -7.32 8.59 -4.93
CA GLN A 474 -6.57 8.46 -6.17
C GLN A 474 -7.34 7.67 -7.23
N TYR A 475 -7.95 6.54 -6.87
CA TYR A 475 -8.75 5.79 -7.83
C TYR A 475 -9.98 6.59 -8.30
N GLY A 476 -10.59 7.39 -7.41
CA GLY A 476 -11.63 8.35 -7.75
C GLY A 476 -11.18 9.42 -8.76
N GLU A 477 -9.97 9.98 -8.58
CA GLU A 477 -9.36 10.90 -9.55
C GLU A 477 -9.16 10.26 -10.92
N ILE A 478 -8.64 9.02 -10.98
CA ILE A 478 -8.47 8.31 -12.25
C ILE A 478 -9.82 8.14 -12.96
N MET A 479 -10.91 7.83 -12.23
CA MET A 479 -12.23 7.71 -12.85
C MET A 479 -12.76 9.07 -13.33
N ALA A 480 -12.52 10.16 -12.57
CA ALA A 480 -12.89 11.51 -12.99
C ALA A 480 -12.15 11.96 -14.25
N ASN A 481 -10.82 11.76 -14.32
CA ASN A 481 -10.01 12.08 -15.49
C ASN A 481 -10.33 11.19 -16.71
N LYS A 482 -10.67 9.91 -16.51
CA LYS A 482 -11.18 9.05 -17.58
C LYS A 482 -12.51 9.55 -18.13
N TYR A 483 -13.42 9.99 -17.25
CA TYR A 483 -14.70 10.58 -17.66
C TYR A 483 -14.47 11.89 -18.44
N ALA A 484 -13.61 12.78 -17.95
CA ALA A 484 -13.28 14.04 -18.61
C ALA A 484 -12.71 13.79 -20.02
N LEU A 485 -11.70 12.92 -20.13
CA LEU A 485 -11.08 12.54 -21.40
C LEU A 485 -12.08 11.91 -22.39
N ALA A 486 -12.99 11.06 -21.89
CA ALA A 486 -14.02 10.41 -22.72
C ALA A 486 -15.10 11.39 -23.23
N ASN A 487 -15.23 12.57 -22.61
CA ASN A 487 -16.19 13.61 -22.98
C ASN A 487 -15.53 14.85 -23.63
N GLU A 488 -14.25 14.74 -24.05
CA GLU A 488 -13.47 15.82 -24.66
C GLU A 488 -13.36 17.08 -23.76
N GLN A 489 -13.22 16.86 -22.44
CA GLN A 489 -13.10 17.91 -21.43
C GLN A 489 -11.64 18.13 -20.97
N PRO A 490 -11.33 19.27 -20.30
CA PRO A 490 -10.01 19.49 -19.72
C PRO A 490 -9.62 18.44 -18.68
N GLU A 491 -8.32 18.31 -18.46
CA GLU A 491 -7.75 17.58 -17.32
C GLU A 491 -8.22 18.20 -15.99
N ILE A 492 -8.41 17.36 -14.97
CA ILE A 492 -8.95 17.79 -13.69
C ILE A 492 -7.81 18.32 -12.80
N ASP A 493 -7.86 19.60 -12.44
CA ASP A 493 -6.88 20.27 -11.57
C ASP A 493 -7.31 20.30 -10.09
N LYS A 494 -8.61 20.12 -9.82
CA LYS A 494 -9.22 20.31 -8.51
C LYS A 494 -10.34 19.31 -8.25
N ILE A 495 -10.30 18.70 -7.07
CA ILE A 495 -11.31 17.75 -6.61
C ILE A 495 -12.06 18.36 -5.44
N TYR A 496 -13.39 18.34 -5.48
CA TYR A 496 -14.23 18.55 -4.30
C TYR A 496 -14.73 17.21 -3.78
N PHE A 497 -14.45 16.89 -2.53
CA PHE A 497 -14.95 15.69 -1.87
C PHE A 497 -16.08 16.04 -0.90
N ILE A 498 -17.28 15.52 -1.14
CA ILE A 498 -18.46 15.74 -0.29
C ILE A 498 -18.71 14.47 0.55
N GLY A 499 -18.59 14.58 1.86
CA GLY A 499 -18.71 13.46 2.80
C GLY A 499 -19.42 13.84 4.12
N ASP A 500 -19.81 12.83 4.90
CA ASP A 500 -20.56 13.00 6.15
C ASP A 500 -19.77 12.61 7.41
N ASN A 501 -18.63 11.95 7.25
CA ASN A 501 -17.86 11.34 8.33
C ASN A 501 -16.47 12.02 8.48
N PRO A 502 -16.24 12.81 9.55
CA PRO A 502 -14.97 13.49 9.78
C PRO A 502 -13.75 12.55 9.81
N ASP A 503 -13.92 11.33 10.32
CA ASP A 503 -12.82 10.39 10.58
C ASP A 503 -12.41 9.61 9.33
N VAL A 504 -13.25 9.62 8.29
CA VAL A 504 -13.10 8.81 7.06
C VAL A 504 -13.04 9.69 5.82
N ASP A 505 -14.02 10.55 5.62
CA ASP A 505 -14.12 11.41 4.44
C ASP A 505 -13.19 12.61 4.52
N ILE A 506 -13.25 13.33 5.63
CA ILE A 506 -12.53 14.60 5.79
C ILE A 506 -11.05 14.33 6.03
N VAL A 507 -10.71 13.38 6.91
CA VAL A 507 -9.33 12.88 7.07
C VAL A 507 -8.78 12.37 5.74
N GLY A 508 -9.52 11.51 5.02
CA GLY A 508 -9.04 10.94 3.76
C GLY A 508 -8.84 11.97 2.64
N SER A 509 -9.79 12.88 2.46
CA SER A 509 -9.67 13.99 1.49
C SER A 509 -8.53 14.95 1.84
N ASN A 510 -8.34 15.26 3.13
CA ASN A 510 -7.23 16.11 3.58
C ASN A 510 -5.87 15.42 3.45
N MET A 511 -5.76 14.12 3.75
CA MET A 511 -4.57 13.32 3.49
C MET A 511 -4.26 13.28 1.99
N TYR A 512 -5.28 13.09 1.14
CA TYR A 512 -5.11 13.12 -0.30
C TYR A 512 -4.65 14.49 -0.81
N ASN A 513 -5.21 15.59 -0.30
CA ASN A 513 -4.74 16.95 -0.62
C ASN A 513 -3.26 17.16 -0.26
N CYS A 514 -2.81 16.63 0.88
CA CYS A 514 -1.38 16.66 1.24
C CYS A 514 -0.51 15.77 0.35
N LEU A 515 -1.04 14.69 -0.24
CA LEU A 515 -0.35 13.90 -1.27
C LEU A 515 -0.29 14.65 -2.62
N LEU A 516 -1.34 15.39 -2.98
CA LEU A 516 -1.38 16.25 -4.18
C LEU A 516 -0.45 17.48 -4.08
N GLN A 517 0.10 17.78 -2.90
CA GLN A 517 1.14 18.80 -2.70
C GLN A 517 2.57 18.23 -2.82
N GLN A 518 2.72 16.91 -2.98
CA GLN A 518 4.01 16.23 -3.14
C GLN A 518 4.34 15.95 -4.61
N ASP A 519 5.60 15.61 -4.87
CA ASP A 519 6.09 15.27 -6.21
C ASP A 519 5.33 14.09 -6.82
N VAL A 520 5.14 14.11 -8.14
CA VAL A 520 4.37 13.09 -8.89
C VAL A 520 4.90 11.67 -8.65
N ASN A 521 6.22 11.50 -8.47
CA ASN A 521 6.84 10.21 -8.14
C ASN A 521 6.38 9.64 -6.78
N THR A 522 6.02 10.50 -5.82
CA THR A 522 5.47 10.08 -4.53
C THR A 522 4.00 9.71 -4.65
N ARG A 523 3.26 10.34 -5.58
CA ARG A 523 1.85 10.00 -5.89
C ARG A 523 1.73 8.64 -6.59
N THR A 524 2.64 8.32 -7.50
CA THR A 524 2.68 7.00 -8.18
C THR A 524 3.26 5.89 -7.29
N SER A 525 3.92 6.24 -6.20
CA SER A 525 4.56 5.31 -5.25
C SER A 525 3.87 5.32 -3.87
N ILE A 526 2.54 5.13 -3.82
CA ILE A 526 1.85 4.96 -2.54
C ILE A 526 2.37 3.68 -1.88
N SER A 527 2.90 3.82 -0.66
CA SER A 527 3.64 2.75 0.04
C SER A 527 2.82 1.46 0.19
N GLY A 528 3.25 0.38 -0.47
CA GLY A 528 2.60 -0.94 -0.42
C GLY A 528 1.89 -1.34 -1.71
N TYR A 529 1.66 -0.40 -2.62
CA TYR A 529 0.91 -0.60 -3.86
C TYR A 529 1.83 -0.26 -5.04
N ASP A 530 2.16 -1.26 -5.86
CA ASP A 530 2.79 -1.01 -7.17
C ASP A 530 1.71 -0.49 -8.14
N ILE A 531 1.25 0.74 -7.91
CA ILE A 531 0.14 1.32 -8.68
C ILE A 531 0.66 1.62 -10.08
N LEU A 532 0.27 0.77 -11.04
CA LEU A 532 0.41 1.03 -12.47
C LEU A 532 -0.61 2.10 -12.94
N THR A 533 -0.62 3.24 -12.24
CA THR A 533 -1.31 4.47 -12.65
C THR A 533 -0.56 5.08 -13.81
N ASP A 534 -1.21 5.11 -14.98
CA ASP A 534 -0.81 5.97 -16.07
C ASP A 534 -0.88 7.44 -15.59
N PRO A 535 0.26 8.17 -15.50
CA PRO A 535 0.31 9.48 -14.85
C PRO A 535 -0.62 10.52 -15.49
N LYS A 536 -1.05 10.32 -16.74
CA LYS A 536 -2.01 11.20 -17.43
C LYS A 536 -3.41 11.25 -16.79
N TYR A 537 -3.71 10.36 -15.86
CA TYR A 537 -4.96 10.38 -15.09
C TYR A 537 -4.77 10.90 -13.65
N LEU A 538 -3.56 11.38 -13.31
CA LEU A 538 -3.18 11.93 -12.00
C LEU A 538 -2.77 13.41 -12.14
N THR A 539 -3.72 14.23 -12.55
CA THR A 539 -3.55 15.64 -12.95
C THR A 539 -3.92 16.63 -11.85
N ALA A 540 -4.63 16.20 -10.79
CA ALA A 540 -5.13 17.10 -9.78
C ALA A 540 -3.98 17.71 -8.95
N THR A 541 -4.21 18.95 -8.52
CA THR A 541 -3.28 19.74 -7.72
C THR A 541 -3.83 20.03 -6.32
N SER A 542 -5.15 19.87 -6.13
CA SER A 542 -5.83 20.12 -4.87
C SER A 542 -7.06 19.23 -4.68
N CYS A 543 -7.33 18.86 -3.44
CA CYS A 543 -8.54 18.17 -3.01
C CYS A 543 -9.14 18.94 -1.82
N GLU A 544 -10.39 19.40 -1.94
CA GLU A 544 -11.08 20.14 -0.90
C GLU A 544 -12.18 19.29 -0.25
N SER A 545 -12.17 19.25 1.08
CA SER A 545 -13.10 18.47 1.89
C SER A 545 -14.32 19.30 2.29
N ILE A 546 -15.52 18.83 1.91
CA ILE A 546 -16.80 19.44 2.27
C ILE A 546 -17.58 18.47 3.14
N LEU A 547 -17.80 18.87 4.40
CA LEU A 547 -18.55 18.08 5.37
C LEU A 547 -20.04 18.43 5.32
N VAL A 548 -20.92 17.44 5.24
CA VAL A 548 -22.38 17.62 5.32
C VAL A 548 -22.98 17.13 6.63
N CYS A 549 -24.02 17.80 7.11
CA CYS A 549 -24.69 17.52 8.40
C CYS A 549 -25.79 16.43 8.31
N THR A 550 -25.91 15.73 7.18
CA THR A 550 -27.02 14.80 6.92
C THR A 550 -26.82 13.38 7.48
N GLY A 551 -25.59 12.99 7.86
CA GLY A 551 -25.21 11.60 8.12
C GLY A 551 -24.63 11.30 9.52
N VAL A 552 -23.34 10.95 9.60
CA VAL A 552 -22.57 10.62 10.82
C VAL A 552 -22.37 11.87 11.65
N TYR A 553 -21.82 12.94 11.06
CA TYR A 553 -21.61 14.24 11.71
C TYR A 553 -22.92 14.87 12.19
N ASP A 554 -22.91 15.35 13.44
CA ASP A 554 -24.03 16.05 14.08
C ASP A 554 -23.49 17.34 14.74
N PRO A 555 -23.77 18.53 14.19
CA PRO A 555 -23.21 19.78 14.69
C PRO A 555 -23.64 20.10 16.13
N ASN A 556 -24.69 19.45 16.66
CA ASN A 556 -25.17 19.67 18.03
C ASN A 556 -24.45 18.79 19.07
N LYS A 557 -23.64 17.81 18.62
CA LYS A 557 -22.95 16.85 19.49
C LYS A 557 -21.43 17.05 19.55
N GLN A 558 -20.92 18.09 18.89
CA GLN A 558 -19.49 18.36 18.90
C GLN A 558 -18.97 18.59 20.32
N THR A 559 -17.85 17.94 20.64
CA THR A 559 -17.12 18.21 21.88
C THR A 559 -15.85 19.01 21.58
N ALA A 560 -15.38 19.80 22.55
CA ALA A 560 -14.26 20.73 22.36
C ALA A 560 -12.90 20.06 22.01
N GLU A 561 -12.84 18.73 21.97
CA GLU A 561 -11.68 17.91 21.60
C GLU A 561 -11.50 17.75 20.07
N GLU A 562 -12.47 18.17 19.24
CA GLU A 562 -12.45 18.04 17.76
C GLU A 562 -11.48 19.02 17.05
N LYS A 563 -10.30 19.25 17.63
CA LYS A 563 -9.23 20.12 17.10
C LYS A 563 -8.02 19.35 16.56
N GLN A 564 -8.24 18.14 16.03
CA GLN A 564 -7.23 17.48 15.19
C GLN A 564 -7.29 18.09 13.79
N HIS A 565 -6.19 18.65 13.29
CA HIS A 565 -6.20 19.42 12.04
C HIS A 565 -6.66 18.61 10.81
N TRP A 566 -6.45 17.29 10.82
CA TRP A 566 -6.89 16.39 9.76
C TRP A 566 -8.41 16.24 9.64
N LYS A 567 -9.16 16.51 10.73
CA LYS A 567 -10.63 16.41 10.78
C LYS A 567 -11.34 17.72 10.43
N ILE A 568 -10.59 18.79 10.15
CA ILE A 568 -11.14 20.11 9.80
C ILE A 568 -11.47 20.12 8.31
N PRO A 569 -12.74 20.29 7.90
CA PRO A 569 -13.10 20.40 6.49
C PRO A 569 -12.75 21.79 5.93
N SER A 570 -12.58 21.89 4.61
CA SER A 570 -12.51 23.19 3.91
C SER A 570 -13.77 24.02 4.13
N THR A 571 -14.94 23.39 4.19
CA THR A 571 -16.19 24.00 4.67
C THR A 571 -17.19 22.95 5.17
N THR A 572 -18.07 23.34 6.08
CA THR A 572 -19.23 22.53 6.50
C THR A 572 -20.49 23.11 5.88
N GLN A 573 -21.36 22.26 5.34
CA GLN A 573 -22.62 22.63 4.69
C GLN A 573 -23.78 21.81 5.29
N HIS A 574 -25.01 22.29 5.15
CA HIS A 574 -26.17 21.60 5.72
C HIS A 574 -26.37 20.23 5.07
N ASP A 575 -26.34 20.19 3.74
CA ASP A 575 -26.54 19.00 2.92
C ASP A 575 -25.78 19.09 1.58
N VAL A 576 -25.89 18.04 0.77
CA VAL A 576 -25.25 17.92 -0.55
C VAL A 576 -25.68 18.99 -1.56
N LEU A 577 -26.89 19.54 -1.45
CA LEU A 577 -27.35 20.59 -2.37
C LEU A 577 -26.69 21.93 -2.04
N ASP A 578 -26.56 22.26 -0.76
CA ASP A 578 -25.82 23.45 -0.34
C ASP A 578 -24.30 23.31 -0.56
N ALA A 579 -23.75 22.08 -0.45
CA ALA A 579 -22.39 21.77 -0.90
C ALA A 579 -22.17 22.06 -2.40
N VAL A 580 -23.05 21.59 -3.28
CA VAL A 580 -22.91 21.87 -4.73
C VAL A 580 -23.11 23.36 -5.03
N LYS A 581 -24.05 24.07 -4.39
CA LYS A 581 -24.19 25.53 -4.53
C LYS A 581 -22.93 26.27 -4.09
N TYR A 582 -22.28 25.83 -3.01
CA TYR A 582 -21.01 26.40 -2.55
C TYR A 582 -19.91 26.22 -3.59
N ILE A 583 -19.74 25.00 -4.13
CA ILE A 583 -18.77 24.68 -5.19
C ILE A 583 -19.00 25.57 -6.41
N LEU A 584 -20.23 25.59 -6.96
CA LEU A 584 -20.54 26.37 -8.15
C LEU A 584 -20.29 27.87 -7.93
N LYS A 585 -20.71 28.42 -6.79
CA LYS A 585 -20.42 29.81 -6.41
C LYS A 585 -18.92 30.10 -6.33
N LYS A 586 -18.12 29.15 -5.83
CA LYS A 586 -16.66 29.28 -5.70
C LYS A 586 -15.95 29.24 -7.06
N GLU A 587 -16.45 28.45 -8.01
CA GLU A 587 -15.99 28.41 -9.40
C GLU A 587 -16.60 29.52 -10.28
N GLY A 588 -17.37 30.45 -9.71
CA GLY A 588 -17.98 31.57 -10.45
C GLY A 588 -19.21 31.19 -11.29
N ILE A 589 -19.75 29.98 -11.11
CA ILE A 589 -20.90 29.44 -11.84
C ILE A 589 -22.20 29.78 -11.08
N SER A 590 -23.21 30.27 -11.79
CA SER A 590 -24.52 30.54 -11.20
C SER A 590 -25.34 29.25 -11.08
N TRP A 591 -26.10 29.11 -10.01
CA TRP A 591 -27.09 28.03 -9.91
C TRP A 591 -28.21 28.16 -10.96
N ASN A 592 -28.53 29.41 -11.35
CA ASN A 592 -29.64 29.74 -12.25
C ASN A 592 -29.20 30.03 -13.71
N SER A 593 -27.92 29.82 -14.05
CA SER A 593 -27.45 29.89 -15.45
C SER A 593 -27.68 28.57 -16.19
#